data_AF-A0A397ZAM4-F1
#
_entry.id   AF-A0A397ZAM4-F1
#
_cell.length_a   1.000
_cell.length_b   1.000
_cell.length_c   1.000
_cell.angle_alpha   90.00
_cell.angle_beta   90.00
_cell.angle_gamma   90.00
#
_symmetry.space_group_name_H-M   'P 1'
#
loop_
_entity.id
_entity.type
_entity.pdbx_description
1 polymer ?
#
loop_
_entity_poly.entity_id
_entity_poly.type
_entity_poly.pdbx_seq_one_letter_code
_entity_poly.pdbx_strand_id
1 'polypeptide(L)'
;MASSNTLAISPRKLRSDLYSYSYQDGSSTPLVISVLSSLIERTLARNERISRSYGGFGKTRVFDCLEIPDMTIQSYLERIFRYTKAGPSVYVVAYVYIDRFCQNNQGFRISLTNVHRLLITTIMVASKYVEDMNYKNSYFAKVGGLETEDLNNLELEFLFLMGFKLHVNVSVFESYCCHLEREVSIGGGYQIEKALRCAEEIKSRQIVQDPKHHNQFSRILL
;
A
#
# COMPACT_ATOMS: atom_id res chain seq x y z
N MET A 1 15.44 0.44 21.71
CA MET A 1 14.19 0.86 22.37
C MET A 1 13.55 1.96 21.54
N ALA A 2 12.49 1.62 20.81
CA ALA A 2 11.48 2.55 20.31
C ALA A 2 10.24 1.69 20.07
N SER A 3 9.39 1.59 21.09
CA SER A 3 8.13 0.89 21.03
C SER A 3 7.23 1.72 20.11
N SER A 4 7.05 1.32 18.86
CA SER A 4 6.06 1.92 17.96
C SER A 4 4.69 1.71 18.57
N ASN A 5 4.20 2.72 19.27
CA ASN A 5 2.92 2.69 19.97
C ASN A 5 1.82 2.93 18.93
N THR A 6 1.42 1.88 18.21
CA THR A 6 0.49 1.97 17.09
C THR A 6 -0.93 2.13 17.61
N LEU A 7 -1.32 3.37 17.92
CA LEU A 7 -2.67 3.75 18.37
C LEU A 7 -3.74 3.31 17.36
N ALA A 8 -4.91 2.86 17.84
CA ALA A 8 -6.07 2.64 16.98
C ALA A 8 -6.39 3.94 16.22
N ILE A 9 -6.42 3.88 14.89
CA ILE A 9 -6.74 5.06 14.07
C ILE A 9 -8.22 5.36 14.31
N SER A 10 -8.52 6.54 14.85
CA SER A 10 -9.91 7.01 14.96
C SER A 10 -10.34 7.59 13.61
N PRO A 11 -11.58 7.37 13.15
CA PRO A 11 -12.11 8.00 11.93
C PRO A 11 -11.97 9.53 11.94
N ARG A 12 -12.15 10.17 13.10
CA ARG A 12 -11.95 11.62 13.26
C ARG A 12 -10.49 12.04 13.05
N LYS A 13 -9.55 11.20 13.50
CA LYS A 13 -8.11 11.45 13.34
C LYS A 13 -7.68 11.26 11.88
N LEU A 14 -8.19 10.23 11.20
CA LEU A 14 -7.97 10.06 9.76
C LEU A 14 -8.54 11.24 8.97
N ARG A 15 -9.77 11.68 9.28
CA ARG A 15 -10.37 12.84 8.63
C ARG A 15 -9.49 14.09 8.76
N SER A 16 -9.02 14.38 9.97
CA SER A 16 -8.11 15.51 10.19
C SER A 16 -6.81 15.39 9.39
N ASP A 17 -6.27 14.17 9.26
CA ASP A 17 -5.03 13.87 8.53
C ASP A 17 -5.21 14.04 7.02
N LEU A 18 -6.33 13.57 6.47
CA LEU A 18 -6.65 13.65 5.03
C LEU A 18 -6.73 15.09 4.51
N TYR A 19 -7.18 16.02 5.34
CA TYR A 19 -7.29 17.44 5.00
C TYR A 19 -6.13 18.29 5.55
N SER A 20 -5.13 17.69 6.21
CA SER A 20 -3.99 18.43 6.75
C SER A 20 -3.04 18.83 5.62
N TYR A 21 -3.04 20.12 5.26
CA TYR A 21 -2.01 20.74 4.45
C TYR A 21 -0.85 21.13 5.35
N SER A 22 0.07 20.21 5.61
CA SER A 22 1.28 20.54 6.35
C SER A 22 2.49 19.90 5.70
N TYR A 23 3.22 20.69 4.92
CA TYR A 23 4.66 20.55 4.68
C TYR A 23 5.46 20.77 5.98
N GLN A 24 4.96 20.29 7.12
CA GLN A 24 5.64 20.48 8.39
C GLN A 24 6.76 19.47 8.48
N ASP A 25 7.96 20.03 8.56
CA ASP A 25 9.20 19.33 8.85
C ASP A 25 9.05 18.64 10.21
N GLY A 26 8.94 17.31 10.20
CA GLY A 26 8.62 16.49 11.38
C GLY A 26 7.31 15.69 11.32
N SER A 27 6.52 15.77 10.24
CA SER A 27 5.26 15.01 10.11
C SER A 27 5.44 13.52 10.32
N SER A 28 4.69 12.96 11.28
CA SER A 28 4.44 11.53 11.37
C SER A 28 3.86 11.00 10.06
N THR A 29 4.11 9.73 9.74
CA THR A 29 3.50 9.07 8.58
C THR A 29 1.98 9.28 8.57
N PRO A 30 1.40 9.82 7.47
CA PRO A 30 -0.04 9.99 7.32
C PRO A 30 -0.78 8.68 7.57
N LEU A 31 -1.90 8.78 8.28
CA LEU A 31 -2.73 7.64 8.66
C LEU A 31 -3.33 6.95 7.43
N VAL A 32 -3.56 7.72 6.36
CA VAL A 32 -4.03 7.19 5.07
C VAL A 32 -3.10 6.11 4.52
N ILE A 33 -1.78 6.18 4.75
CA ILE A 33 -0.82 5.18 4.28
C ILE A 33 -1.11 3.82 4.91
N SER A 34 -1.32 3.78 6.24
CA SER A 34 -1.64 2.56 6.94
C SER A 34 -2.99 1.97 6.50
N VAL A 35 -3.97 2.82 6.25
CA VAL A 35 -5.28 2.38 5.74
C VAL A 35 -5.12 1.78 4.35
N LEU A 36 -4.50 2.49 3.42
CA LEU A 36 -4.30 2.00 2.04
C LEU A 36 -3.50 0.70 2.00
N SER A 37 -2.45 0.56 2.81
CA SER A 37 -1.71 -0.71 2.88
C SER A 37 -2.62 -1.88 3.21
N SER A 38 -3.43 -1.77 4.26
CA SER A 38 -4.39 -2.82 4.64
C SER A 38 -5.44 -3.05 3.55
N LEU A 39 -5.97 -2.00 2.90
CA LEU A 39 -6.92 -2.18 1.79
C LEU A 39 -6.32 -2.99 0.63
N ILE A 40 -5.08 -2.67 0.25
CA ILE A 40 -4.38 -3.35 -0.84
C ILE A 40 -4.02 -4.79 -0.45
N GLU A 41 -3.59 -5.03 0.80
CA GLU A 41 -3.30 -6.37 1.32
C GLU A 41 -4.54 -7.26 1.36
N ARG A 42 -5.70 -6.74 1.80
CA ARG A 42 -6.98 -7.48 1.72
C ARG A 42 -7.37 -7.76 0.28
N THR A 43 -7.14 -6.82 -0.63
CA THR A 43 -7.40 -7.00 -2.06
C THR A 43 -6.53 -8.10 -2.65
N LEU A 44 -5.25 -8.16 -2.28
CA LEU A 44 -4.33 -9.24 -2.63
C LEU A 44 -4.82 -10.60 -2.11
N ALA A 45 -5.12 -10.69 -0.81
CA ALA A 45 -5.59 -11.93 -0.20
C ALA A 45 -6.90 -12.43 -0.83
N ARG A 46 -7.79 -11.51 -1.24
CA ARG A 46 -8.99 -11.83 -2.01
C ARG A 46 -8.67 -12.32 -3.41
N ASN A 47 -7.77 -11.64 -4.13
CA ASN A 47 -7.38 -12.00 -5.49
C ASN A 47 -6.68 -13.37 -5.55
N GLU A 48 -5.83 -13.70 -4.58
CA GLU A 48 -5.17 -15.00 -4.49
C GLU A 48 -6.18 -16.16 -4.35
N ARG A 49 -7.23 -15.98 -3.55
CA ARG A 49 -8.30 -16.98 -3.41
C ARG A 49 -9.04 -17.20 -4.74
N ILE A 50 -9.26 -16.12 -5.50
CA ILE A 50 -9.97 -16.17 -6.79
C ILE A 50 -9.10 -16.81 -7.88
N SER A 51 -7.81 -16.47 -7.95
CA SER A 51 -6.88 -17.03 -8.94
C SER A 51 -6.69 -18.55 -8.79
N ARG A 52 -6.77 -19.09 -7.56
CA ARG A 52 -6.78 -20.55 -7.34
C ARG A 52 -8.04 -21.23 -7.87
N SER A 53 -9.14 -20.49 -8.03
CA SER A 53 -10.44 -21.04 -8.45
C SER A 53 -10.69 -20.92 -9.95
N TYR A 54 -10.05 -19.95 -10.62
CA TYR A 54 -10.17 -19.72 -12.07
C TYR A 54 -8.77 -19.41 -12.61
N GLY A 55 -8.10 -20.41 -13.20
CA GLY A 55 -6.70 -20.37 -13.68
C GLY A 55 -6.42 -19.46 -14.89
N GLY A 56 -7.02 -18.26 -14.92
CA GLY A 56 -6.73 -17.23 -15.93
C GLY A 56 -5.74 -16.21 -15.40
N PHE A 57 -4.53 -16.20 -15.96
CA PHE A 57 -3.60 -15.08 -15.81
C PHE A 57 -4.21 -13.81 -16.44
N GLY A 58 -4.06 -12.68 -15.77
CA GLY A 58 -4.52 -11.40 -16.28
C GLY A 58 -3.86 -11.06 -17.63
N LYS A 59 -4.63 -10.50 -18.58
CA LYS A 59 -4.11 -10.13 -19.91
C LYS A 59 -3.14 -8.95 -19.85
N THR A 60 -3.28 -8.08 -18.84
CA THR A 60 -2.45 -6.88 -18.68
C THR A 60 -1.33 -7.17 -17.69
N ARG A 61 -0.10 -7.28 -18.21
CA ARG A 61 1.13 -7.59 -17.42
C ARG A 61 2.07 -6.40 -17.27
N VAL A 62 1.59 -5.20 -17.58
CA VAL A 62 2.38 -3.95 -17.63
C VAL A 62 3.15 -3.69 -16.32
N PHE A 63 2.53 -4.00 -15.19
CA PHE A 63 3.11 -3.77 -13.86
C PHE A 63 3.83 -5.00 -13.28
N ASP A 64 3.89 -6.13 -13.98
CA ASP A 64 4.51 -7.35 -13.43
C ASP A 64 6.03 -7.18 -13.28
N CYS A 65 6.55 -7.45 -12.08
CA CYS A 65 7.97 -7.64 -11.83
C CYS A 65 8.40 -9.09 -12.13
N LEU A 66 9.67 -9.26 -12.49
CA LEU A 66 10.30 -10.58 -12.62
C LEU A 66 10.55 -11.23 -11.26
N GLU A 67 10.89 -10.42 -10.24
CA GLU A 67 11.10 -10.86 -8.86
C GLU A 67 10.20 -10.06 -7.90
N ILE A 68 9.65 -10.74 -6.90
CA ILE A 68 8.81 -10.13 -5.88
C ILE A 68 9.73 -9.39 -4.89
N PRO A 69 9.56 -8.06 -4.70
CA PRO A 69 10.36 -7.33 -3.73
C PRO A 69 10.16 -7.88 -2.32
N ASP A 70 11.25 -8.09 -1.58
CA ASP A 70 11.24 -8.46 -0.16
C ASP A 70 10.94 -7.21 0.71
N MET A 71 9.75 -6.65 0.51
CA MET A 71 9.28 -5.45 1.20
C MET A 71 7.76 -5.45 1.28
N THR A 72 7.23 -5.27 2.49
CA THR A 72 5.78 -5.15 2.69
C THR A 72 5.23 -3.88 2.04
N ILE A 73 3.94 -3.88 1.72
CA ILE A 73 3.26 -2.72 1.12
C ILE A 73 3.33 -1.51 2.05
N GLN A 74 3.14 -1.73 3.36
CA GLN A 74 3.27 -0.69 4.38
C GLN A 74 4.64 -0.01 4.33
N SER A 75 5.72 -0.82 4.39
CA SER A 75 7.09 -0.31 4.35
C SER A 75 7.40 0.40 3.02
N TYR A 76 6.85 -0.07 1.91
CA TYR A 76 7.03 0.57 0.61
C TYR A 76 6.33 1.93 0.52
N LEU A 77 5.08 2.03 0.99
CA LEU A 77 4.35 3.30 1.04
C LEU A 77 5.00 4.30 2.01
N GLU A 78 5.48 3.83 3.17
CA GLU A 78 6.23 4.64 4.13
C GLU A 78 7.55 5.15 3.54
N ARG A 79 8.25 4.30 2.77
CA ARG A 79 9.45 4.70 2.03
C ARG A 79 9.13 5.79 1.02
N ILE A 80 8.06 5.65 0.23
CA ILE A 80 7.64 6.67 -0.72
C ILE A 80 7.38 7.99 0.02
N PHE A 81 6.54 7.98 1.05
CA PHE A 81 6.24 9.17 1.85
C PHE A 81 7.48 9.83 2.45
N ARG A 82 8.39 9.02 3.01
CA ARG A 82 9.61 9.53 3.66
C ARG A 82 10.45 10.39 2.72
N TYR A 83 10.56 9.99 1.46
CA TYR A 83 11.41 10.67 0.48
C TYR A 83 10.67 11.69 -0.37
N THR A 84 9.41 11.45 -0.75
CA THR A 84 8.65 12.39 -1.59
C THR A 84 7.90 13.43 -0.80
N LYS A 85 7.58 13.16 0.48
CA LYS A 85 6.73 14.03 1.32
C LYS A 85 5.40 14.41 0.66
N ALA A 86 4.88 13.52 -0.21
CA ALA A 86 3.62 13.72 -0.90
C ALA A 86 2.49 13.93 0.12
N GLY A 87 1.59 14.87 -0.18
CA GLY A 87 0.47 15.18 0.71
C GLY A 87 -0.50 14.00 0.88
N PRO A 88 -1.26 13.91 1.99
CA PRO A 88 -2.27 12.87 2.19
C PRO A 88 -3.30 12.78 1.05
N SER A 89 -3.65 13.91 0.44
CA SER A 89 -4.54 14.00 -0.72
C SER A 89 -4.03 13.22 -1.94
N VAL A 90 -2.71 13.20 -2.17
CA VAL A 90 -2.08 12.44 -3.26
C VAL A 90 -2.37 10.95 -3.12
N TYR A 91 -2.31 10.42 -1.90
CA TYR A 91 -2.57 9.01 -1.63
C TYR A 91 -4.05 8.66 -1.85
N VAL A 92 -4.98 9.55 -1.50
CA VAL A 92 -6.41 9.37 -1.80
C VAL A 92 -6.63 9.35 -3.30
N VAL A 93 -6.05 10.30 -4.04
CA VAL A 93 -6.18 10.37 -5.50
C VAL A 93 -5.53 9.16 -6.17
N ALA A 94 -4.37 8.70 -5.69
CA ALA A 94 -3.74 7.48 -6.17
C ALA A 94 -4.65 6.26 -5.96
N TYR A 95 -5.35 6.18 -4.83
CA TYR A 95 -6.33 5.12 -4.58
C TYR A 95 -7.55 5.19 -5.52
N VAL A 96 -8.07 6.38 -5.80
CA VAL A 96 -9.09 6.59 -6.85
C VAL A 96 -8.59 6.07 -8.20
N TYR A 97 -7.33 6.34 -8.54
CA TYR A 97 -6.77 5.89 -9.80
C TYR A 97 -6.62 4.38 -9.88
N ILE A 98 -6.19 3.71 -8.80
CA ILE A 98 -6.10 2.24 -8.74
C ILE A 98 -7.47 1.61 -8.95
N ASP A 99 -8.51 2.13 -8.29
CA ASP A 99 -9.87 1.62 -8.42
C ASP A 99 -10.41 1.78 -9.86
N ARG A 100 -10.28 2.99 -10.44
CA ARG A 100 -10.64 3.25 -11.85
C ARG A 100 -9.86 2.36 -12.82
N PHE A 101 -8.57 2.18 -12.57
CA PHE A 101 -7.71 1.34 -13.40
C PHE A 101 -8.19 -0.12 -13.41
N CYS A 102 -8.52 -0.66 -12.24
CA CYS A 102 -9.04 -2.03 -12.12
C CYS A 102 -10.42 -2.19 -12.76
N GLN A 103 -11.28 -1.17 -12.69
CA GLN A 103 -12.61 -1.19 -13.33
C GLN A 103 -12.52 -1.14 -14.87
N ASN A 104 -11.63 -0.30 -15.40
CA ASN A 104 -11.43 -0.15 -16.86
C ASN A 104 -10.71 -1.36 -17.47
N ASN A 105 -9.87 -2.04 -16.68
CA ASN A 105 -9.07 -3.17 -17.12
C ASN A 105 -9.52 -4.45 -16.41
N GLN A 106 -10.66 -5.02 -16.82
CA GLN A 106 -11.23 -6.24 -16.21
C GLN A 106 -10.28 -7.46 -16.22
N GLY A 107 -9.27 -7.44 -17.09
CA GLY A 107 -8.22 -8.46 -17.14
C GLY A 107 -7.05 -8.21 -16.19
N PHE A 108 -7.00 -7.08 -15.48
CA PHE A 108 -5.95 -6.76 -14.52
C PHE A 108 -6.37 -7.18 -13.11
N ARG A 109 -5.45 -7.80 -12.37
CA ARG A 109 -5.63 -8.14 -10.96
C ARG A 109 -4.37 -7.77 -10.20
N ILE A 110 -4.56 -7.10 -9.06
CA ILE A 110 -3.46 -6.79 -8.15
C ILE A 110 -2.91 -8.11 -7.59
N SER A 111 -1.60 -8.30 -7.71
CA SER A 111 -0.82 -9.45 -7.24
C SER A 111 0.48 -8.99 -6.56
N LEU A 112 1.16 -9.90 -5.87
CA LEU A 112 2.45 -9.61 -5.24
C LEU A 112 3.55 -9.22 -6.26
N THR A 113 3.41 -9.63 -7.52
CA THR A 113 4.36 -9.29 -8.58
C THR A 113 4.16 -7.89 -9.13
N ASN A 114 2.96 -7.29 -9.01
CA ASN A 114 2.65 -6.03 -9.66
C ASN A 114 2.34 -4.86 -8.73
N VAL A 115 2.03 -5.14 -7.47
CA VAL A 115 1.54 -4.13 -6.53
C VAL A 115 2.53 -2.98 -6.31
N HIS A 116 3.83 -3.25 -6.16
CA HIS A 116 4.83 -2.20 -5.92
C HIS A 116 4.97 -1.25 -7.12
N ARG A 117 5.09 -1.81 -8.34
CA ARG A 117 5.15 -1.04 -9.60
C ARG A 117 3.88 -0.22 -9.83
N LEU A 118 2.71 -0.80 -9.53
CA LEU A 118 1.43 -0.08 -9.60
C LEU A 118 1.40 1.10 -8.62
N LEU A 119 1.77 0.88 -7.36
CA LEU A 119 1.71 1.90 -6.30
C LEU A 119 2.63 3.10 -6.59
N ILE A 120 3.90 2.87 -6.95
CA ILE A 120 4.82 3.98 -7.24
C ILE A 120 4.35 4.78 -8.45
N THR A 121 3.83 4.10 -9.48
CA THR A 121 3.35 4.76 -10.71
C THR A 121 2.11 5.60 -10.42
N THR A 122 1.12 5.06 -9.71
CA THR A 122 -0.12 5.80 -9.42
C THR A 122 0.12 6.96 -8.46
N ILE A 123 0.99 6.80 -7.46
CA ILE A 123 1.36 7.88 -6.53
C ILE A 123 2.14 8.99 -7.25
N MET A 124 3.09 8.63 -8.12
CA MET A 124 3.82 9.61 -8.92
C MET A 124 2.87 10.41 -9.82
N VAL A 125 2.00 9.74 -10.57
CA VAL A 125 1.04 10.41 -11.46
C VAL A 125 0.06 11.27 -10.67
N ALA A 126 -0.41 10.81 -9.50
CA ALA A 126 -1.25 11.61 -8.62
C ALA A 126 -0.51 12.85 -8.08
N SER A 127 0.74 12.71 -7.63
CA SER A 127 1.55 13.84 -7.14
C SER A 127 1.74 14.89 -8.24
N LYS A 128 2.10 14.48 -9.45
CA LYS A 128 2.23 15.38 -10.60
C LYS A 128 0.93 16.09 -10.98
N TYR A 129 -0.22 15.47 -10.73
CA TYR A 129 -1.52 16.04 -11.10
C TYR A 129 -2.10 16.96 -10.02
N VAL A 130 -1.85 16.65 -8.74
CA VAL A 130 -2.47 17.31 -7.58
C VAL A 130 -1.57 18.40 -6.98
N GLU A 131 -0.25 18.22 -7.02
CA GLU A 131 0.70 19.12 -6.37
C GLU A 131 1.35 20.07 -7.39
N ASP A 132 1.39 21.36 -7.05
CA ASP A 132 2.06 22.39 -7.87
C ASP A 132 3.57 22.15 -7.98
N MET A 133 4.17 21.65 -6.90
CA MET A 133 5.60 21.31 -6.81
C MET A 133 5.74 19.80 -6.74
N ASN A 134 6.34 19.19 -7.76
CA ASN A 134 6.54 17.74 -7.84
C ASN A 134 7.96 17.38 -8.30
N TYR A 135 8.32 16.11 -8.10
CA TYR A 135 9.63 15.58 -8.49
C TYR A 135 9.61 14.97 -9.89
N LYS A 136 10.79 14.94 -10.52
CA LYS A 136 11.03 14.23 -11.79
C LYS A 136 10.87 12.71 -11.63
N ASN A 137 10.59 12.02 -12.72
CA ASN A 137 10.50 10.54 -12.74
C ASN A 137 11.76 9.88 -12.23
N SER A 138 12.94 10.41 -12.55
CA SER A 138 14.21 9.86 -12.06
C SER A 138 14.30 9.83 -10.53
N TYR A 139 13.68 10.79 -9.86
CA TYR A 139 13.60 10.81 -8.40
C TYR A 139 12.64 9.74 -7.89
N PHE A 140 11.43 9.66 -8.43
CA PHE A 140 10.45 8.62 -8.07
C PHE A 140 10.98 7.21 -8.37
N ALA A 141 11.71 7.02 -9.47
CA ALA A 141 12.33 5.75 -9.83
C ALA A 141 13.36 5.33 -8.77
N LYS A 142 14.23 6.25 -8.35
CA LYS A 142 15.20 6.01 -7.27
C LYS A 142 14.51 5.68 -5.94
N VAL A 143 13.43 6.40 -5.60
CA VAL A 143 12.63 6.12 -4.41
C VAL A 143 11.98 4.75 -4.50
N GLY A 144 11.40 4.38 -5.65
CA GLY A 144 10.72 3.12 -5.86
C GLY A 144 11.64 1.91 -6.10
N GLY A 145 12.95 2.14 -6.31
CA GLY A 145 13.92 1.08 -6.62
C GLY A 145 13.84 0.59 -8.07
N LEU A 146 13.48 1.46 -9.01
CA LEU A 146 13.38 1.15 -10.43
C LEU A 146 14.40 1.94 -11.25
N GLU A 147 14.67 1.46 -12.45
CA GLU A 147 15.32 2.27 -13.46
C GLU A 147 14.39 3.42 -13.90
N THR A 148 14.99 4.54 -14.30
CA THR A 148 14.19 5.71 -14.72
C THR A 148 13.41 5.41 -15.99
N GLU A 149 14.00 4.66 -16.93
CA GLU A 149 13.35 4.25 -18.17
C GLU A 149 12.13 3.37 -17.90
N ASP A 150 12.27 2.39 -17.00
CA ASP A 150 11.16 1.55 -16.53
C ASP A 150 9.99 2.40 -16.01
N LEU A 151 10.26 3.36 -15.12
CA LEU A 151 9.19 4.18 -14.56
C LEU A 151 8.57 5.13 -15.60
N ASN A 152 9.35 5.62 -16.57
CA ASN A 152 8.81 6.40 -17.68
C ASN A 152 7.83 5.58 -18.53
N ASN A 153 8.19 4.33 -18.85
CA ASN A 153 7.33 3.42 -19.60
C ASN A 153 6.06 3.08 -18.82
N LEU A 154 6.19 2.79 -17.52
CA LEU A 154 5.04 2.54 -16.65
C LEU A 154 4.10 3.74 -16.57
N GLU A 155 4.62 4.97 -16.48
CA GLU A 155 3.81 6.19 -16.53
C GLU A 155 3.03 6.29 -17.84
N LEU A 156 3.71 6.11 -18.97
CA LEU A 156 3.10 6.24 -20.29
C LEU A 156 1.97 5.22 -20.48
N GLU A 157 2.26 3.95 -20.22
CA GLU A 157 1.29 2.86 -20.30
C GLU A 157 0.09 3.09 -19.37
N PHE A 158 0.35 3.51 -18.13
CA PHE A 158 -0.71 3.84 -17.18
C PHE A 158 -1.64 4.94 -17.71
N LEU A 159 -1.07 6.03 -18.26
CA LEU A 159 -1.86 7.14 -18.80
C LEU A 159 -2.72 6.71 -19.99
N PHE A 160 -2.18 5.88 -20.90
CA PHE A 160 -2.95 5.35 -22.04
C PHE A 160 -4.05 4.40 -21.59
N LEU A 161 -3.77 3.47 -20.67
CA LEU A 161 -4.78 2.55 -20.12
C LEU A 161 -5.86 3.28 -19.31
N MET A 162 -5.55 4.46 -18.77
CA MET A 162 -6.52 5.35 -18.12
C MET A 162 -7.26 6.26 -19.11
N GLY A 163 -6.88 6.26 -20.38
CA GLY A 163 -7.40 7.19 -21.40
C GLY A 163 -7.24 8.65 -21.00
N PHE A 164 -6.17 8.97 -20.26
CA PHE A 164 -5.89 10.30 -19.70
C PHE A 164 -6.99 10.88 -18.79
N LYS A 165 -7.91 10.05 -18.27
CA LYS A 165 -9.01 10.48 -17.38
C LYS A 165 -8.55 10.60 -15.91
N LEU A 166 -7.64 11.54 -15.66
CA LEU A 166 -7.05 11.78 -14.35
C LEU A 166 -7.89 12.71 -13.46
N HIS A 167 -8.82 13.49 -14.02
CA HIS A 167 -9.58 14.45 -13.22
C HIS A 167 -10.38 13.76 -12.10
N VAL A 168 -10.16 14.21 -10.86
CA VAL A 168 -10.93 13.82 -9.68
C VAL A 168 -11.61 15.08 -9.16
N ASN A 169 -12.93 15.12 -9.27
CA ASN A 169 -13.69 16.25 -8.73
C ASN A 169 -13.81 16.12 -7.19
N VAL A 170 -14.19 17.22 -6.55
CA VAL A 170 -14.31 17.30 -5.08
C VAL A 170 -15.28 16.24 -4.54
N SER A 171 -16.44 16.04 -5.18
CA SER A 171 -17.43 15.06 -4.71
C SER A 171 -16.90 13.62 -4.72
N VAL A 172 -16.11 13.25 -5.74
CA VAL A 172 -15.46 11.94 -5.83
C VAL A 172 -14.39 11.84 -4.75
N PHE A 173 -13.54 12.85 -4.61
CA PHE A 173 -12.52 12.87 -3.57
C PHE A 173 -13.13 12.67 -2.16
N GLU A 174 -14.16 13.45 -1.82
CA GLU A 174 -14.86 13.35 -0.54
C GLU A 174 -15.53 11.99 -0.34
N SER A 175 -16.11 11.40 -1.40
CA SER A 175 -16.68 10.06 -1.36
C SER A 175 -15.63 9.01 -1.00
N TYR A 176 -14.43 9.09 -1.58
CA TYR A 176 -13.34 8.17 -1.24
C TYR A 176 -12.78 8.43 0.16
N CYS A 177 -12.67 9.68 0.61
CA CYS A 177 -12.34 9.98 2.01
C CYS A 177 -13.35 9.33 2.97
N CYS A 178 -14.66 9.51 2.73
CA CYS A 178 -15.72 8.88 3.53
C CYS A 178 -15.63 7.35 3.50
N HIS A 179 -15.28 6.75 2.36
CA HIS A 179 -15.07 5.32 2.26
C HIS A 179 -13.88 4.86 3.13
N LEU A 180 -12.74 5.54 3.06
CA LEU A 180 -11.57 5.24 3.89
C LEU A 180 -11.87 5.40 5.39
N GLU A 181 -12.60 6.44 5.79
CA GLU A 181 -13.06 6.63 7.18
C GLU A 181 -13.95 5.47 7.67
N ARG A 182 -14.83 4.95 6.80
CA ARG A 182 -15.68 3.80 7.11
C ARG A 182 -14.86 2.53 7.29
N GLU A 183 -13.85 2.29 6.46
CA GLU A 183 -12.97 1.11 6.56
C GLU A 183 -12.17 1.09 7.88
N VAL A 184 -11.96 2.24 8.51
CA VAL A 184 -11.28 2.38 9.81
C VAL A 184 -12.24 2.26 11.01
N SER A 185 -13.53 2.52 10.81
CA SER A 185 -14.56 2.49 11.85
C SER A 185 -14.84 1.05 12.33
N ILE A 186 -15.36 0.90 13.56
CA ILE A 186 -15.67 -0.40 14.22
C ILE A 186 -16.60 -1.22 13.30
N GLY A 187 -16.04 -2.22 12.63
CA GLY A 187 -16.72 -3.05 11.61
C GLY A 187 -15.97 -3.16 10.28
N GLY A 188 -15.01 -2.27 10.00
CA GLY A 188 -14.11 -2.35 8.85
C GLY A 188 -12.92 -3.28 9.11
N GLY A 189 -12.50 -4.03 8.08
CA GLY A 189 -11.47 -5.07 8.18
C GLY A 189 -10.10 -4.59 8.70
N TYR A 190 -9.86 -3.28 8.71
CA TYR A 190 -8.62 -2.66 9.16
C TYR A 190 -8.25 -3.00 10.62
N GLN A 191 -9.20 -2.88 11.55
CA GLN A 191 -8.92 -3.14 12.97
C GLN A 191 -8.67 -4.64 13.24
N ILE A 192 -9.37 -5.51 12.52
CA ILE A 192 -9.20 -6.97 12.61
C ILE A 192 -7.83 -7.37 12.06
N GLU A 193 -7.46 -6.86 10.89
CA GLU A 193 -6.17 -7.17 10.27
C GLU A 193 -5.00 -6.63 11.08
N LYS A 194 -5.14 -5.44 11.66
CA LYS A 194 -4.16 -4.90 12.62
C LYS A 194 -3.99 -5.84 13.82
N ALA A 195 -5.09 -6.31 14.42
CA ALA A 195 -5.03 -7.24 15.53
C ALA A 195 -4.37 -8.58 15.14
N LEU A 196 -4.68 -9.10 13.95
CA LEU A 196 -4.05 -10.31 13.41
C LEU A 196 -2.54 -10.12 13.18
N ARG A 197 -2.12 -9.02 12.54
CA ARG A 197 -0.70 -8.69 12.35
C ARG A 197 0.05 -8.55 13.67
N CYS A 198 -0.53 -7.86 14.65
CA CYS A 198 0.07 -7.76 15.99
C CYS A 198 0.21 -9.14 16.64
N ALA A 199 -0.77 -10.03 16.50
CA ALA A 199 -0.70 -11.39 17.03
C ALA A 199 0.39 -12.23 16.32
N GLU A 200 0.53 -12.11 14.99
CA GLU A 200 1.57 -12.78 14.21
C GLU A 200 2.99 -12.30 14.59
N GLU A 201 3.18 -11.00 14.78
CA GLU A 201 4.45 -10.44 15.26
C GLU A 201 4.81 -10.88 16.68
N ILE A 202 3.83 -11.03 17.58
CA ILE A 202 4.06 -11.56 18.92
C ILE A 202 4.48 -13.03 18.84
N LYS A 203 3.80 -13.81 17.99
CA LYS A 203 4.10 -15.24 17.79
C LYS A 203 5.50 -15.45 17.19
N SER A 204 5.90 -14.65 16.20
CA SER A 204 7.25 -14.73 15.62
C SER A 204 8.35 -14.34 16.61
N ARG A 205 8.10 -13.35 17.48
CA ARG A 205 9.03 -12.99 18.57
C ARG A 205 9.14 -14.06 19.65
N GLN A 206 8.05 -14.75 19.98
CA GLN A 206 8.08 -15.88 20.92
C GLN A 206 8.86 -17.07 20.36
N ILE A 207 8.71 -17.38 19.07
CA ILE A 207 9.47 -18.45 18.41
C ILE A 207 10.99 -18.18 18.39
N VAL A 208 11.40 -16.91 18.27
CA VAL A 208 12.82 -16.52 18.29
C VAL A 208 13.40 -16.52 19.72
N GLN A 209 12.56 -16.36 20.76
CA GLN A 209 13.00 -16.34 22.16
C GLN A 209 13.09 -17.71 22.83
N ASP A 210 12.58 -18.78 22.21
CA ASP A 210 12.58 -20.12 22.83
C ASP A 210 13.44 -21.17 22.09
N PRO A 211 14.78 -21.03 22.01
CA PRO A 211 15.68 -22.12 21.66
C PRO A 211 16.26 -22.75 22.93
N LYS A 212 15.51 -23.64 23.61
CA LYS A 212 15.98 -24.81 24.40
C LYS A 212 15.02 -25.13 25.57
N HIS A 213 14.08 -26.04 25.35
CA HIS A 213 13.64 -26.96 26.40
C HIS A 213 12.96 -28.23 25.85
N HIS A 214 13.65 -28.97 24.97
CA HIS A 214 13.29 -30.38 24.73
C HIS A 214 14.50 -31.20 24.30
N ASN A 215 15.23 -31.73 25.28
CA ASN A 215 15.69 -33.13 25.30
C ASN A 215 16.60 -33.34 26.52
N GLN A 216 16.00 -33.54 27.68
CA GLN A 216 16.68 -34.18 28.80
C GLN A 216 15.74 -35.18 29.48
N PHE A 217 15.31 -36.17 28.71
CA PHE A 217 14.76 -37.43 29.24
C PHE A 217 15.17 -38.57 28.32
N SER A 218 16.39 -39.10 28.52
CA SER A 218 16.82 -40.45 28.16
C SER A 218 18.24 -40.68 28.69
N ARG A 219 18.39 -40.74 30.01
CA ARG A 219 19.49 -41.48 30.65
C ARG A 219 18.80 -42.54 31.50
N ILE A 220 18.87 -43.81 31.07
CA ILE A 220 18.94 -45.04 31.86
C ILE A 220 18.93 -46.22 30.86
N LEU A 221 19.75 -47.24 31.16
CA LEU A 221 20.00 -48.52 30.47
C LEU A 221 21.09 -48.54 29.39
N LEU A 222 22.33 -48.63 29.85
CA LEU A 222 23.18 -49.82 29.68
C LEU A 222 24.12 -49.95 30.89
#